data_AF-A0A1G4P3T3-F1
#
_entry.id   AF-A0A1G4P3T3-F1
#
_cell.length_a   1.000
_cell.length_b   1.000
_cell.length_c   1.000
_cell.angle_alpha   90.00
_cell.angle_beta   90.00
_cell.angle_gamma   90.00
#
_symmetry.space_group_name_H-M   'P 1'
#
loop_
_entity.id
_entity.type
_entity.pdbx_description
1 polymer ?
#
loop_
_entity_poly.entity_id
_entity_poly.type
_entity_poly.pdbx_seq_one_letter_code
_entity_poly.pdbx_strand_id
1 'polypeptide(L)'
;MAEEKRFTKATWMIMEALLDVDNLEDALSGSLEIIVKTLNSEAGAIWLLDPATDKLTPMFNIGAGDIANITVDNGSGIEGLVTKSGESIVLNDPASDSRYEGSVFEEAGIIAKSMLCVPLNNLHNVIGCVQIVNKKDGTKYDDEELTLCEHMAALAAITIEEKGLSIDLGEDKEVLAELRNVTKDFQSGDGVVQVLKGINLDIYKNEFVVILGESGCGKSTLMNIVGGMDFLTMGSLKIEGKDFSHPDDATLTAYRRDYIGYIFQSYNLMPNLTALENVEFIAELVSNPMSSEEAIEKVGLKDRADNYPGQMSGGQQQRVSIARAIVKRPKLILADEPTAALDYATSIEVLSVIEDIVKNYGTTVLMVTHNAEIAKMANRVVKLRSGKVASIKRNLYPARATELVW
;
A
#
# COMPACT_ATOMS: atom_id res chain seq x y z
N MET A 1 -23.16 36.86 -0.69
CA MET A 1 -23.73 36.83 -2.07
C MET A 1 -22.70 36.80 -3.20
N ALA A 2 -21.79 37.77 -3.38
CA ALA A 2 -20.80 37.71 -4.49
C ALA A 2 -19.63 36.76 -4.16
N GLU A 3 -19.08 36.84 -2.95
CA GLU A 3 -18.04 35.92 -2.42
C GLU A 3 -18.58 34.51 -2.22
N GLU A 4 -19.75 34.36 -1.61
CA GLU A 4 -20.44 33.08 -1.47
C GLU A 4 -20.65 32.34 -2.81
N LYS A 5 -20.99 33.07 -3.89
CA LYS A 5 -21.06 32.51 -5.26
C LYS A 5 -19.68 32.13 -5.82
N ARG A 6 -18.64 32.87 -5.45
CA ARG A 6 -17.24 32.58 -5.82
C ARG A 6 -16.78 31.27 -5.20
N PHE A 7 -17.01 31.06 -3.90
CA PHE A 7 -16.61 29.83 -3.21
C PHE A 7 -17.41 28.62 -3.68
N THR A 8 -18.73 28.76 -3.84
CA THR A 8 -19.56 27.69 -4.44
C THR A 8 -19.05 27.26 -5.81
N LYS A 9 -18.66 28.23 -6.65
CA LYS A 9 -18.08 27.95 -7.96
C LYS A 9 -16.71 27.26 -7.86
N ALA A 10 -15.86 27.69 -6.93
CA ALA A 10 -14.56 27.06 -6.71
C ALA A 10 -14.69 25.61 -6.24
N THR A 11 -15.58 25.34 -5.28
CA THR A 11 -15.88 23.96 -4.82
C THR A 11 -16.34 23.08 -5.98
N TRP A 12 -17.20 23.59 -6.87
CA TRP A 12 -17.65 22.84 -8.05
C TRP A 12 -16.49 22.54 -9.02
N MET A 13 -15.62 23.53 -9.29
CA MET A 13 -14.45 23.32 -10.16
C MET A 13 -13.45 22.32 -9.57
N ILE A 14 -13.26 22.33 -8.25
CA ILE A 14 -12.39 21.37 -7.55
C ILE A 14 -12.99 19.97 -7.67
N MET A 15 -14.30 19.83 -7.43
CA MET A 15 -14.99 18.55 -7.57
C MET A 15 -14.87 18.01 -9.00
N GLU A 16 -15.05 18.86 -10.02
CA GLU A 16 -14.86 18.48 -11.43
C GLU A 16 -13.41 18.04 -11.72
N ALA A 17 -12.42 18.80 -11.22
CA ALA A 17 -11.00 18.47 -11.36
C ALA A 17 -10.60 17.16 -10.68
N LEU A 18 -11.27 16.77 -9.59
CA LEU A 18 -10.98 15.52 -8.87
C LEU A 18 -11.71 14.31 -9.47
N LEU A 19 -12.93 14.50 -9.98
CA LEU A 19 -13.75 13.43 -10.54
C LEU A 19 -13.27 12.98 -11.93
N ASP A 20 -12.88 13.90 -12.82
CA ASP A 20 -12.77 13.65 -14.26
C ASP A 20 -11.35 13.33 -14.79
N VAL A 21 -10.48 12.72 -13.97
CA VAL A 21 -9.07 12.53 -14.34
C VAL A 21 -8.55 11.12 -14.04
N ASP A 22 -7.89 10.51 -15.03
CA ASP A 22 -7.16 9.24 -14.92
C ASP A 22 -5.86 9.38 -14.10
N ASN A 23 -5.32 10.60 -14.03
CA ASN A 23 -4.11 10.97 -13.29
C ASN A 23 -4.46 11.78 -12.03
N LEU A 24 -4.18 11.19 -10.86
CA LEU A 24 -4.44 11.81 -9.56
C LEU A 24 -3.53 13.01 -9.28
N GLU A 25 -2.30 13.01 -9.80
CA GLU A 25 -1.33 14.10 -9.61
C GLU A 25 -1.83 15.41 -10.23
N ASP A 26 -2.28 15.32 -11.49
CA ASP A 26 -2.84 16.46 -12.22
C ASP A 26 -4.10 17.00 -11.52
N ALA A 27 -4.95 16.10 -11.01
CA ALA A 27 -6.17 16.44 -10.30
C ALA A 27 -5.89 17.21 -8.99
N LEU A 28 -4.94 16.74 -8.19
CA LEU A 28 -4.54 17.39 -6.93
C LEU A 28 -3.83 18.73 -7.19
N SER A 29 -2.91 18.77 -8.15
CA SER A 29 -2.22 19.99 -8.53
C SER A 29 -3.20 21.04 -9.08
N GLY A 30 -4.14 20.65 -9.94
CA GLY A 30 -5.18 21.54 -10.46
C GLY A 30 -6.12 22.05 -9.36
N SER A 31 -6.48 21.21 -8.40
CA SER A 31 -7.29 21.61 -7.24
C SER A 31 -6.58 22.63 -6.36
N LEU A 32 -5.28 22.44 -6.12
CA LEU A 32 -4.45 23.40 -5.40
C LEU A 32 -4.37 24.74 -6.14
N GLU A 33 -4.19 24.72 -7.46
CA GLU A 33 -4.16 25.95 -8.28
C GLU A 33 -5.49 26.72 -8.20
N ILE A 34 -6.64 26.03 -8.24
CA ILE A 34 -7.95 26.65 -8.09
C ILE A 34 -8.07 27.35 -6.73
N ILE A 35 -7.63 26.72 -5.63
CA ILE A 35 -7.66 27.30 -4.29
C ILE A 35 -6.75 28.53 -4.21
N VAL A 36 -5.47 28.40 -4.59
CA VAL A 36 -4.49 29.51 -4.52
C VAL A 36 -5.00 30.72 -5.32
N LYS A 37 -5.58 30.49 -6.49
CA LYS A 37 -6.18 31.56 -7.31
C LYS A 37 -7.46 32.14 -6.71
N THR A 38 -8.32 31.28 -6.15
CA THR A 38 -9.59 31.70 -5.51
C THR A 38 -9.33 32.51 -4.25
N LEU A 39 -8.30 32.20 -3.48
CA LEU A 39 -7.92 32.94 -2.27
C LEU A 39 -6.97 34.11 -2.54
N ASN A 40 -6.63 34.39 -3.81
CA ASN A 40 -5.65 35.41 -4.19
C ASN A 40 -4.32 35.25 -3.44
N SER A 41 -3.88 34.00 -3.24
CA SER A 41 -2.70 33.68 -2.44
C SER A 41 -1.41 33.66 -3.27
N GLU A 42 -0.27 33.87 -2.60
CA GLU A 42 1.07 33.84 -3.21
C GLU A 42 1.49 32.41 -3.50
N ALA A 43 1.29 31.51 -2.55
CA ALA A 43 1.69 30.12 -2.67
C ALA A 43 0.75 29.15 -1.97
N GLY A 44 0.90 27.87 -2.31
CA GLY A 44 0.27 26.76 -1.61
C GLY A 44 1.01 25.45 -1.85
N ALA A 45 0.84 24.49 -0.96
CA ALA A 45 1.40 23.15 -1.08
C ALA A 45 0.45 22.09 -0.52
N ILE A 46 0.47 20.91 -1.14
CA ILE A 46 -0.10 19.68 -0.61
C ILE A 46 1.05 18.85 -0.06
N TRP A 47 1.06 18.68 1.26
CA TRP A 47 2.01 17.87 2.00
C TRP A 47 1.41 16.50 2.27
N LEU A 48 2.16 15.44 2.02
CA LEU A 48 1.73 14.07 2.35
C LEU A 48 2.67 13.45 3.37
N LEU A 49 2.07 12.73 4.31
CA LEU A 49 2.78 12.00 5.36
C LEU A 49 3.22 10.63 4.82
N ASP A 50 4.52 10.33 4.82
CA ASP A 50 4.97 8.94 4.63
C ASP A 50 4.91 8.21 5.98
N PRO A 51 3.95 7.28 6.20
CA PRO A 51 3.82 6.59 7.47
C PRO A 51 5.01 5.66 7.78
N ALA A 52 5.85 5.33 6.80
CA ALA A 52 7.04 4.53 7.03
C ALA A 52 8.17 5.32 7.70
N THR A 53 8.26 6.62 7.41
CA THR A 53 9.33 7.50 7.93
C THR A 53 8.83 8.49 8.97
N ASP A 54 7.51 8.64 9.11
CA ASP A 54 6.83 9.65 9.93
C ASP A 54 7.25 11.08 9.56
N LYS A 55 7.40 11.33 8.25
CA LYS A 55 7.79 12.61 7.67
C LYS A 55 6.83 13.08 6.60
N LEU A 56 6.68 14.39 6.49
CA LEU A 56 5.92 15.07 5.46
C LEU A 56 6.82 15.54 4.31
N THR A 57 6.35 15.34 3.09
CA THR A 57 6.99 15.83 1.87
C THR A 57 5.97 16.63 1.04
N PRO A 58 6.34 17.79 0.48
CA PRO A 58 5.45 18.56 -0.37
C PRO A 58 5.40 17.91 -1.75
N MET A 59 4.24 17.36 -2.09
CA MET A 59 4.05 16.63 -3.34
C MET A 59 3.65 17.52 -4.50
N PHE A 60 2.89 18.57 -4.20
CA PHE A 60 2.45 19.55 -5.17
C PHE A 60 2.60 20.92 -4.55
N ASN A 61 3.13 21.88 -5.30
CA ASN A 61 3.29 23.25 -4.83
C ASN A 61 3.02 24.25 -5.96
N ILE A 62 2.50 25.42 -5.58
CA ILE A 62 2.23 26.55 -6.48
C ILE A 62 2.90 27.79 -5.88
N GLY A 63 3.52 28.62 -6.73
CA GLY A 63 3.99 29.96 -6.37
C GLY A 63 5.34 30.05 -5.66
N ALA A 64 5.81 28.96 -5.04
CA ALA A 64 7.14 28.84 -4.46
C ALA A 64 8.15 28.23 -5.44
N GLY A 65 9.45 28.39 -5.18
CA GLY A 65 10.50 27.61 -5.83
C GLY A 65 10.31 26.10 -5.64
N ASP A 66 11.20 25.30 -6.22
CA ASP A 66 11.14 23.84 -6.09
C ASP A 66 11.42 23.42 -4.63
N ILE A 67 10.34 23.12 -3.91
CA ILE A 67 10.37 22.66 -2.50
C ILE A 67 10.27 21.14 -2.40
N ALA A 68 10.24 20.40 -3.52
CA ALA A 68 9.95 18.95 -3.55
C ALA A 68 10.97 18.10 -2.76
N ASN A 69 12.19 18.63 -2.53
CA ASN A 69 13.24 17.93 -1.79
C ASN A 69 13.22 18.20 -0.27
N ILE A 70 12.28 19.01 0.21
CA ILE A 70 12.21 19.37 1.62
C ILE A 70 11.35 18.34 2.35
N THR A 71 11.79 17.92 3.53
CA THR A 71 11.04 17.01 4.40
C THR A 71 10.89 17.60 5.79
N VAL A 72 9.74 17.41 6.41
CA VAL A 72 9.41 17.92 7.74
C VAL A 72 8.99 16.75 8.63
N ASP A 73 9.50 16.67 9.85
CA ASP A 73 9.09 15.60 10.77
C ASP A 73 7.65 15.80 11.27
N ASN A 74 6.89 14.71 11.46
CA ASN A 74 5.51 14.78 11.92
C ASN A 74 5.40 15.35 13.36
N GLY A 75 4.69 16.46 13.50
CA GLY A 75 4.60 17.25 14.73
C GLY A 75 5.58 18.44 14.83
N SER A 76 6.42 18.66 13.82
CA SER A 76 7.32 19.82 13.71
C SER A 76 6.80 20.81 12.68
N GLY A 77 6.99 22.12 12.93
CA GLY A 77 6.38 23.18 12.12
C GLY A 77 4.85 23.14 12.12
N ILE A 78 4.21 24.04 11.38
CA ILE A 78 2.74 24.10 11.33
C ILE A 78 2.17 22.87 10.62
N GLU A 79 2.93 22.32 9.68
CA GLU A 79 2.52 21.27 8.73
C GLU A 79 2.46 19.94 9.47
N GLY A 80 3.52 19.67 10.24
CA GLY A 80 3.59 18.52 11.14
C GLY A 80 2.60 18.64 12.29
N LEU A 81 2.37 19.84 12.83
CA LEU A 81 1.39 20.01 13.91
C LEU A 81 -0.04 19.74 13.44
N VAL A 82 -0.46 20.29 12.31
CA VAL A 82 -1.79 20.03 11.72
C VAL A 82 -1.96 18.55 11.38
N THR A 83 -0.93 17.93 10.80
CA THR A 83 -0.97 16.49 10.47
C THR A 83 -1.08 15.63 11.72
N LYS A 84 -0.42 16.01 12.81
CA LYS A 84 -0.42 15.26 14.07
C LYS A 84 -1.69 15.47 14.90
N SER A 85 -2.25 16.68 14.89
CA SER A 85 -3.47 17.01 15.66
C SER A 85 -4.74 16.64 14.90
N GLY A 86 -4.72 16.68 13.56
CA GLY A 86 -5.91 16.62 12.72
C GLY A 86 -6.79 17.88 12.84
N GLU A 87 -6.25 18.98 13.35
CA GLU A 87 -6.96 20.25 13.53
C GLU A 87 -6.38 21.34 12.62
N SER A 88 -7.25 22.07 11.94
CA SER A 88 -6.87 23.20 11.09
C SER A 88 -6.24 24.35 11.89
N ILE A 89 -5.23 25.00 11.32
CA ILE A 89 -4.55 26.16 11.92
C ILE A 89 -4.58 27.33 10.93
N VAL A 90 -4.97 28.51 11.45
CA VAL A 90 -4.84 29.79 10.76
C VAL A 90 -3.88 30.68 11.53
N LEU A 91 -2.82 31.13 10.88
CA LEU A 91 -1.88 32.09 11.46
C LEU A 91 -1.92 33.40 10.71
N ASN A 92 -2.14 34.47 11.47
CA ASN A 92 -2.24 35.83 10.96
C ASN A 92 -0.96 36.65 11.16
N ASP A 93 0.01 36.07 11.85
CA ASP A 93 1.37 36.59 12.04
C ASP A 93 2.31 35.41 12.40
N PRO A 94 2.72 34.59 11.42
CA PRO A 94 3.55 33.41 11.67
C PRO A 94 4.85 33.74 12.40
N ALA A 95 5.47 34.89 12.13
CA ALA A 95 6.73 35.31 12.74
C ALA A 95 6.67 35.49 14.26
N SER A 96 5.49 35.65 14.86
CA SER A 96 5.30 35.74 16.31
C SER A 96 4.78 34.46 16.96
N ASP A 97 4.48 33.43 16.18
CA ASP A 97 4.00 32.14 16.70
C ASP A 97 5.17 31.19 16.97
N SER A 98 5.32 30.72 18.21
CA SER A 98 6.39 29.80 18.59
C SER A 98 6.31 28.43 17.92
N ARG A 99 5.15 28.08 17.33
CA ARG A 99 4.95 26.84 16.56
C ARG A 99 5.45 26.96 15.13
N TYR A 100 5.65 28.18 14.65
CA TYR A 100 6.19 28.45 13.34
C TYR A 100 7.72 28.40 13.40
N GLU A 101 8.28 27.28 13.01
CA GLU A 101 9.72 27.13 12.82
C GLU A 101 10.01 27.31 11.32
N GLY A 102 10.78 28.37 10.98
CA GLY A 102 11.23 28.78 9.65
C GLY A 102 10.66 27.95 8.51
N SER A 103 9.54 28.41 7.92
CA SER A 103 8.81 27.55 6.99
C SER A 103 9.62 27.26 5.73
N VAL A 104 9.34 26.09 5.17
CA VAL A 104 9.83 25.60 3.87
C VAL A 104 9.68 26.66 2.77
N PHE A 105 8.62 27.46 2.84
CA PHE A 105 8.39 28.55 1.90
C PHE A 105 9.42 29.69 2.03
N GLU A 106 10.00 29.94 3.19
CA GLU A 106 11.05 30.95 3.38
C GLU A 106 12.34 30.57 2.66
N GLU A 107 12.72 29.27 2.69
CA GLU A 107 13.85 28.76 1.91
C GLU A 107 13.61 28.91 0.40
N ALA A 108 12.35 28.84 -0.02
CA ALA A 108 11.90 29.11 -1.39
C ALA A 108 11.71 30.60 -1.72
N GLY A 109 12.07 31.51 -0.80
CA GLY A 109 12.04 32.96 -0.99
C GLY A 109 10.71 33.64 -0.64
N ILE A 110 9.77 32.94 0.00
CA ILE A 110 8.46 33.46 0.43
C ILE A 110 8.42 33.56 1.95
N ILE A 111 8.43 34.78 2.47
CA ILE A 111 8.30 35.04 3.91
C ILE A 111 6.83 35.00 4.30
N ALA A 112 6.45 34.13 5.23
CA ALA A 112 5.06 33.96 5.64
C ALA A 112 4.60 35.13 6.56
N LYS A 113 3.58 35.86 6.10
CA LYS A 113 2.89 36.95 6.83
C LYS A 113 1.51 36.51 7.30
N SER A 114 0.87 35.63 6.54
CA SER A 114 -0.34 34.93 6.91
C SER A 114 -0.34 33.55 6.27
N MET A 115 -0.93 32.58 6.93
CA MET A 115 -1.05 31.22 6.38
C MET A 115 -2.26 30.49 6.94
N LEU A 116 -2.66 29.48 6.20
CA LEU A 116 -3.71 28.55 6.54
C LEU A 116 -3.20 27.14 6.28
N CYS A 117 -3.41 26.24 7.23
CA CYS A 117 -3.02 24.85 7.10
C CYS A 117 -4.17 23.96 7.57
N VAL A 118 -4.67 23.11 6.67
CA VAL A 118 -5.81 22.23 6.93
C VAL A 118 -5.40 20.77 6.75
N PRO A 119 -5.88 19.86 7.60
CA PRO A 119 -5.51 18.45 7.52
C PRO A 119 -6.18 17.78 6.32
N LEU A 120 -5.45 16.89 5.66
CA LEU A 120 -5.99 15.94 4.70
C LEU A 120 -6.43 14.71 5.47
N ASN A 121 -7.71 14.63 5.81
CA ASN A 121 -8.27 13.53 6.58
C ASN A 121 -8.96 12.53 5.65
N ASN A 122 -8.44 11.32 5.56
CA ASN A 122 -9.20 10.21 4.98
C ASN A 122 -10.10 9.57 6.05
N LEU A 123 -10.82 8.49 5.72
CA LEU A 123 -11.73 7.84 6.67
C LEU A 123 -11.06 7.32 7.96
N HIS A 124 -9.73 7.20 7.96
CA HIS A 124 -9.00 6.43 8.97
C HIS A 124 -7.93 7.25 9.69
N ASN A 125 -7.23 8.14 8.99
CA ASN A 125 -6.04 8.85 9.47
C ASN A 125 -5.90 10.22 8.81
N VAL A 126 -5.07 11.06 9.41
CA VAL A 126 -4.55 12.25 8.76
C VAL A 126 -3.42 11.83 7.82
N ILE A 127 -3.60 12.05 6.51
CA ILE A 127 -2.69 11.64 5.45
C ILE A 127 -1.77 12.78 4.97
N GLY A 128 -1.77 13.89 5.69
CA GLY A 128 -0.99 15.08 5.39
C GLY A 128 -1.78 16.35 5.62
N CYS A 129 -1.42 17.43 4.92
CA CYS A 129 -2.09 18.71 5.04
C CYS A 129 -2.01 19.55 3.76
N VAL A 130 -2.96 20.46 3.58
CA VAL A 130 -2.89 21.53 2.59
C VAL A 130 -2.47 22.81 3.29
N GLN A 131 -1.42 23.45 2.79
CA GLN A 131 -0.91 24.70 3.31
C GLN A 131 -1.08 25.79 2.25
N ILE A 132 -1.63 26.95 2.62
CA ILE A 132 -1.78 28.14 1.77
C ILE A 132 -1.10 29.32 2.46
N VAL A 133 -0.31 30.10 1.71
CA VAL A 133 0.55 31.15 2.27
C VAL A 133 0.33 32.47 1.54
N ASN A 134 0.21 33.53 2.35
CA ASN A 134 0.11 34.95 2.03
C ASN A 134 -0.98 35.31 1.02
N LYS A 135 -1.89 36.21 1.40
CA LYS A 135 -2.74 36.89 0.40
C LYS A 135 -1.93 37.99 -0.30
N LYS A 136 -2.02 38.05 -1.63
CA LYS A 136 -1.30 39.03 -2.46
C LYS A 136 -1.68 40.47 -2.18
N ASP A 137 -2.88 40.69 -1.64
CA ASP A 137 -3.37 42.00 -1.20
C ASP A 137 -2.96 42.35 0.24
N GLY A 138 -2.25 41.45 0.94
CA GLY A 138 -1.80 41.63 2.32
C GLY A 138 -2.90 41.46 3.38
N THR A 139 -4.11 41.04 2.99
CA THR A 139 -5.18 40.74 3.94
C THR A 139 -4.94 39.39 4.65
N LYS A 140 -5.69 39.16 5.72
CA LYS A 140 -5.66 37.95 6.53
C LYS A 140 -6.69 36.94 6.02
N TYR A 141 -6.46 35.66 6.30
CA TYR A 141 -7.46 34.62 6.02
C TYR A 141 -8.59 34.68 7.04
N ASP A 142 -9.82 34.46 6.58
CA ASP A 142 -11.02 34.40 7.40
C ASP A 142 -11.62 32.98 7.48
N ASP A 143 -12.71 32.84 8.25
CA ASP A 143 -13.36 31.55 8.50
C ASP A 143 -14.03 30.96 7.24
N GLU A 144 -14.48 31.79 6.30
CA GLU A 144 -15.08 31.31 5.04
C GLU A 144 -13.99 30.74 4.12
N GLU A 145 -12.84 31.38 4.06
CA GLU A 145 -11.66 30.93 3.32
C GLU A 145 -11.07 29.64 3.91
N LEU A 146 -11.09 29.51 5.24
CA LEU A 146 -10.77 28.26 5.93
C LEU A 146 -11.70 27.14 5.52
N THR A 147 -13.01 27.38 5.59
CA THR A 147 -14.03 26.39 5.24
C THR A 147 -13.86 25.90 3.78
N LEU A 148 -13.51 26.79 2.85
CA LEU A 148 -13.23 26.40 1.46
C LEU A 148 -12.03 25.44 1.36
N CYS A 149 -10.95 25.71 2.11
CA CYS A 149 -9.77 24.85 2.12
C CYS A 149 -10.06 23.49 2.74
N GLU A 150 -10.85 23.45 3.82
CA GLU A 150 -11.27 22.19 4.46
C GLU A 150 -12.12 21.34 3.51
N HIS A 151 -13.03 21.93 2.75
CA HIS A 151 -13.79 21.21 1.73
C HIS A 151 -12.88 20.64 0.63
N MET A 152 -11.89 21.41 0.16
CA MET A 152 -10.92 20.92 -0.82
C MET A 152 -10.10 19.77 -0.26
N ALA A 153 -9.61 19.91 0.97
CA ALA A 153 -8.81 18.88 1.65
C ALA A 153 -9.60 17.58 1.82
N ALA A 154 -10.88 17.67 2.21
CA ALA A 154 -11.75 16.50 2.31
C ALA A 154 -11.94 15.80 0.96
N LEU A 155 -12.24 16.54 -0.11
CA LEU A 155 -12.39 15.98 -1.46
C LEU A 155 -11.08 15.36 -1.97
N ALA A 156 -9.95 16.03 -1.74
CA ALA A 156 -8.62 15.54 -2.10
C ALA A 156 -8.29 14.23 -1.37
N ALA A 157 -8.58 14.15 -0.06
CA ALA A 157 -8.34 12.95 0.73
C ALA A 157 -9.17 11.76 0.25
N ILE A 158 -10.47 11.96 -0.03
CA ILE A 158 -11.35 10.93 -0.62
C ILE A 158 -10.79 10.46 -1.96
N THR A 159 -10.36 11.39 -2.82
CA THR A 159 -9.85 11.06 -4.15
C THR A 159 -8.54 10.26 -4.07
N ILE A 160 -7.65 10.62 -3.14
CA ILE A 160 -6.41 9.88 -2.86
C ILE A 160 -6.72 8.45 -2.41
N GLU A 161 -7.70 8.29 -1.53
CA GLU A 161 -8.14 6.99 -1.02
C GLU A 161 -8.77 6.11 -2.11
N GLU A 162 -9.66 6.65 -2.94
CA GLU A 162 -10.34 5.89 -4.00
C GLU A 162 -9.40 5.51 -5.16
N LYS A 163 -8.55 6.44 -5.64
CA LYS A 163 -7.74 6.25 -6.85
C LYS A 163 -6.34 5.68 -6.56
N GLY A 164 -5.86 5.84 -5.32
CA GLY A 164 -4.52 5.49 -4.87
C GLY A 164 -3.44 6.40 -5.47
N LEU A 165 -2.58 6.97 -4.63
CA LEU A 165 -1.50 7.86 -5.07
C LEU A 165 -0.20 7.09 -5.35
N SER A 166 0.21 7.07 -6.62
CA SER A 166 1.46 6.45 -7.06
C SER A 166 2.63 7.42 -6.97
N ILE A 167 3.23 7.57 -5.79
CA ILE A 167 4.45 8.37 -5.66
C ILE A 167 5.69 7.49 -5.83
N ASP A 168 6.56 7.86 -6.76
CA ASP A 168 7.92 7.31 -6.86
C ASP A 168 8.81 8.01 -5.83
N LEU A 169 8.54 7.75 -4.55
CA LEU A 169 9.48 8.09 -3.48
C LEU A 169 10.61 7.06 -3.58
N GLY A 170 11.81 7.48 -4.00
CA GLY A 170 12.99 6.61 -4.03
C GLY A 170 13.14 5.88 -2.69
N GLU A 171 13.05 4.56 -2.69
CA GLU A 171 13.03 3.75 -1.47
C GLU A 171 14.44 3.28 -1.10
N ASP A 172 14.91 3.66 0.10
CA ASP A 172 15.97 2.94 0.82
C ASP A 172 15.39 1.66 1.50
N LYS A 173 14.65 0.83 0.74
CA LYS A 173 14.12 -0.44 1.25
C LYS A 173 14.98 -1.62 0.82
N GLU A 174 15.22 -2.52 1.77
CA GLU A 174 15.99 -3.74 1.51
C GLU A 174 15.18 -4.67 0.59
N VAL A 175 15.73 -4.98 -0.59
CA VAL A 175 15.12 -5.88 -1.58
C VAL A 175 15.18 -7.32 -1.08
N LEU A 176 14.01 -7.96 -0.95
CA LEU A 176 13.89 -9.39 -0.65
C LEU A 176 14.03 -10.24 -1.92
N ALA A 177 13.31 -9.88 -2.98
CA ALA A 177 13.33 -10.60 -4.26
C ALA A 177 13.51 -9.64 -5.43
N GLU A 178 14.44 -9.97 -6.32
CA GLU A 178 14.78 -9.20 -7.52
C GLU A 178 14.48 -10.04 -8.76
N LEU A 179 13.56 -9.58 -9.61
CA LEU A 179 13.24 -10.18 -10.90
C LEU A 179 13.74 -9.25 -12.01
N ARG A 180 14.54 -9.79 -12.93
CA ARG A 180 15.04 -9.05 -14.11
C ARG A 180 14.78 -9.84 -15.37
N ASN A 181 14.03 -9.23 -16.30
CA ASN A 181 13.66 -9.79 -17.60
C ASN A 181 13.15 -11.24 -17.55
N VAL A 182 12.37 -11.58 -16.51
CA VAL A 182 11.87 -12.95 -16.32
C VAL A 182 10.85 -13.30 -17.40
N THR A 183 11.12 -14.35 -18.17
CA THR A 183 10.21 -14.91 -19.17
C THR A 183 9.80 -16.33 -18.80
N LYS A 184 8.65 -16.76 -19.30
CA LYS A 184 8.18 -18.14 -19.16
C LYS A 184 7.41 -18.55 -20.40
N ASP A 185 7.92 -19.61 -21.02
CA ASP A 185 7.38 -20.22 -22.22
C ASP A 185 6.81 -21.61 -21.87
N PHE A 186 5.62 -21.92 -22.39
CA PHE A 186 5.03 -23.26 -22.33
C PHE A 186 4.88 -23.83 -23.74
N GLN A 187 5.16 -25.12 -23.89
CA GLN A 187 4.84 -25.83 -25.14
C GLN A 187 3.34 -26.09 -25.22
N SER A 188 2.75 -25.79 -26.37
CA SER A 188 1.33 -26.00 -26.64
C SER A 188 1.15 -26.53 -28.05
N GLY A 189 0.99 -27.85 -28.19
CA GLY A 189 1.00 -28.54 -29.48
C GLY A 189 2.33 -28.32 -30.20
N ASP A 190 2.26 -27.87 -31.45
CA ASP A 190 3.44 -27.55 -32.27
C ASP A 190 3.98 -26.12 -32.04
N GLY A 191 3.37 -25.35 -31.12
CA GLY A 191 3.71 -23.96 -30.84
C GLY A 191 4.28 -23.72 -29.45
N VAL A 192 4.85 -22.53 -29.25
CA VAL A 192 5.30 -22.03 -27.95
C VAL A 192 4.42 -20.85 -27.55
N VAL A 193 3.83 -20.93 -26.35
CA VAL A 193 3.04 -19.84 -25.76
C VAL A 193 3.88 -19.19 -24.67
N GLN A 194 4.26 -17.94 -24.89
CA GLN A 194 4.95 -17.14 -23.89
C GLN A 194 3.94 -16.50 -22.93
N VAL A 195 3.94 -16.99 -21.68
CA VAL A 195 3.05 -16.53 -20.60
C VAL A 195 3.64 -15.33 -19.87
N LEU A 196 4.94 -15.33 -19.57
CA LEU A 196 5.63 -14.16 -19.01
C LEU A 196 6.59 -13.59 -20.05
N LYS A 197 6.52 -12.27 -20.27
CA LYS A 197 7.15 -11.56 -21.40
C LYS A 197 8.14 -10.50 -20.93
N GLY A 198 9.03 -10.87 -20.01
CA GLY A 198 10.09 -10.01 -19.48
C GLY A 198 9.62 -9.19 -18.28
N ILE A 199 9.31 -9.88 -17.18
CA ILE A 199 8.93 -9.25 -15.91
C ILE A 199 10.16 -8.64 -15.24
N ASN A 200 10.05 -7.37 -14.88
CA ASN A 200 10.97 -6.67 -13.99
C ASN A 200 10.17 -6.27 -12.76
N LEU A 201 10.57 -6.75 -11.59
CA LEU A 201 9.85 -6.51 -10.34
C LEU A 201 10.80 -6.68 -9.16
N ASP A 202 10.77 -5.72 -8.24
CA ASP A 202 11.40 -5.83 -6.93
C ASP A 202 10.33 -5.99 -5.86
N ILE A 203 10.54 -6.95 -4.96
CA ILE A 203 9.73 -7.18 -3.78
C ILE A 203 10.59 -6.84 -2.56
N TYR A 204 10.12 -5.94 -1.71
CA TYR A 204 10.87 -5.48 -0.55
C TYR A 204 10.56 -6.30 0.70
N LYS A 205 11.45 -6.25 1.69
CA LYS A 205 11.21 -6.85 3.00
C LYS A 205 10.05 -6.15 3.73
N ASN A 206 9.33 -6.91 4.54
CA ASN A 206 8.21 -6.45 5.38
C ASN A 206 7.06 -5.80 4.58
N GLU A 207 6.88 -6.20 3.33
CA GLU A 207 5.92 -5.58 2.41
C GLU A 207 4.74 -6.52 2.12
N PHE A 208 3.52 -5.97 2.06
CA PHE A 208 2.36 -6.65 1.49
C PHE A 208 2.13 -6.19 0.05
N VAL A 209 2.46 -7.06 -0.91
CA VAL A 209 2.30 -6.83 -2.34
C VAL A 209 1.11 -7.62 -2.87
N VAL A 210 0.24 -6.96 -3.63
CA VAL A 210 -0.86 -7.61 -4.35
C VAL A 210 -0.60 -7.57 -5.86
N ILE A 211 -0.64 -8.73 -6.50
CA ILE A 211 -0.64 -8.86 -7.96
C ILE A 211 -2.08 -8.99 -8.44
N LEU A 212 -2.52 -7.99 -9.21
CA LEU A 212 -3.83 -7.96 -9.89
C LEU A 212 -3.69 -8.25 -11.38
N GLY A 213 -4.75 -8.77 -11.98
CA GLY A 213 -4.84 -8.94 -13.44
C GLY A 213 -5.92 -9.94 -13.82
N GLU A 214 -6.28 -9.95 -15.10
CA GLU A 214 -7.28 -10.88 -15.64
C GLU A 214 -6.83 -12.35 -15.51
N SER A 215 -7.78 -13.28 -15.61
CA SER A 215 -7.45 -14.70 -15.68
C SER A 215 -6.55 -14.99 -16.88
N GLY A 216 -5.54 -15.84 -16.69
CA GLY A 216 -4.58 -16.19 -17.74
C GLY A 216 -3.50 -15.15 -18.05
N CYS A 217 -3.41 -14.02 -17.33
CA CYS A 217 -2.36 -13.02 -17.59
C CYS A 217 -0.96 -13.38 -17.06
N GLY A 218 -0.83 -14.52 -16.36
CA GLY A 218 0.45 -15.04 -15.85
C GLY A 218 0.70 -14.86 -14.34
N LYS A 219 -0.30 -14.44 -13.54
CA LYS A 219 -0.14 -14.18 -12.09
C LYS A 219 0.37 -15.40 -11.32
N SER A 220 -0.35 -16.52 -11.40
CA SER A 220 0.04 -17.76 -10.71
C SER A 220 1.35 -18.33 -11.27
N THR A 221 1.62 -18.16 -12.57
CA THR A 221 2.92 -18.52 -13.16
C THR A 221 4.07 -17.71 -12.55
N LEU A 222 3.92 -16.40 -12.42
CA LEU A 222 4.92 -15.53 -11.79
C LEU A 222 5.15 -15.93 -10.33
N MET A 223 4.07 -16.14 -9.58
CA MET A 223 4.14 -16.56 -8.18
C MET A 223 4.80 -17.94 -8.04
N ASN A 224 4.49 -18.90 -8.90
CA ASN A 224 5.11 -20.23 -8.87
C ASN A 224 6.61 -20.18 -9.15
N ILE A 225 7.06 -19.30 -10.04
CA ILE A 225 8.49 -19.06 -10.30
C ILE A 225 9.14 -18.46 -9.05
N VAL A 226 8.55 -17.41 -8.46
CA VAL A 226 9.06 -16.81 -7.21
C VAL A 226 9.09 -17.84 -6.08
N GLY A 227 8.10 -18.73 -6.00
CA GLY A 227 8.00 -19.78 -4.99
C GLY A 227 8.88 -21.01 -5.22
N GLY A 228 9.61 -21.08 -6.34
CA GLY A 228 10.41 -22.25 -6.69
C GLY A 228 9.57 -23.51 -6.93
N MET A 229 8.32 -23.35 -7.38
CA MET A 229 7.44 -24.44 -7.86
C MET A 229 7.54 -24.63 -9.38
N ASP A 230 7.99 -23.61 -10.09
CA ASP A 230 8.25 -23.64 -11.53
C ASP A 230 9.54 -22.87 -11.83
N PHE A 231 10.10 -23.06 -13.02
CA PHE A 231 11.33 -22.41 -13.47
C PHE A 231 11.04 -21.33 -14.49
N LEU A 232 11.81 -20.24 -14.46
CA LEU A 232 11.82 -19.28 -15.56
C LEU A 232 12.48 -19.89 -16.82
N THR A 233 12.16 -19.33 -17.99
CA THR A 233 12.81 -19.72 -19.25
C THR A 233 14.04 -18.84 -19.52
N MET A 234 13.94 -17.54 -19.29
CA MET A 234 15.05 -16.57 -19.36
C MET A 234 14.89 -15.49 -18.29
N GLY A 235 15.96 -14.74 -18.08
CA GLY A 235 16.04 -13.68 -17.07
C GLY A 235 16.75 -14.13 -15.80
N SER A 236 16.57 -13.37 -14.72
CA SER A 236 17.12 -13.73 -13.41
C SER A 236 16.13 -13.52 -12.27
N LEU A 237 16.17 -14.43 -11.31
CA LEU A 237 15.50 -14.33 -10.02
C LEU A 237 16.58 -14.37 -8.93
N LYS A 238 16.64 -13.34 -8.08
CA LYS A 238 17.48 -13.37 -6.88
C LYS A 238 16.62 -13.20 -5.63
N ILE A 239 16.99 -13.90 -4.56
CA ILE A 239 16.37 -13.77 -3.23
C ILE A 239 17.47 -13.45 -2.23
N GLU A 240 17.35 -12.32 -1.52
CA GLU A 240 18.40 -11.76 -0.65
C GLU A 240 19.78 -11.76 -1.34
N GLY A 241 19.81 -11.37 -2.62
CA GLY A 241 21.01 -11.31 -3.46
C GLY A 241 21.53 -12.66 -3.98
N LYS A 242 20.98 -13.80 -3.53
CA LYS A 242 21.35 -15.15 -4.03
C LYS A 242 20.57 -15.50 -5.29
N ASP A 243 21.23 -16.08 -6.28
CA ASP A 243 20.63 -16.45 -7.57
C ASP A 243 19.81 -17.75 -7.48
N PHE A 244 18.54 -17.68 -7.89
CA PHE A 244 17.57 -18.77 -7.99
C PHE A 244 16.98 -18.90 -9.40
N SER A 245 17.73 -18.46 -10.43
CA SER A 245 17.26 -18.51 -11.82
C SER A 245 17.21 -19.93 -12.38
N HIS A 246 18.23 -20.74 -12.07
CA HIS A 246 18.32 -22.16 -12.47
C HIS A 246 18.93 -23.03 -11.35
N PRO A 247 18.29 -23.08 -10.17
CA PRO A 247 18.77 -23.86 -9.04
C PRO A 247 18.66 -25.37 -9.28
N ASP A 248 19.53 -26.14 -8.64
CA ASP A 248 19.36 -27.59 -8.56
C ASP A 248 18.24 -27.98 -7.57
N ASP A 249 17.82 -29.25 -7.62
CA ASP A 249 16.71 -29.76 -6.81
C ASP A 249 16.95 -29.63 -5.29
N ALA A 250 18.20 -29.78 -4.85
CA ALA A 250 18.58 -29.67 -3.45
C ALA A 250 18.45 -28.21 -2.97
N THR A 251 18.95 -27.26 -3.77
CA THR A 251 18.85 -25.82 -3.53
C THR A 251 17.40 -25.36 -3.53
N LEU A 252 16.57 -25.86 -4.46
CA LEU A 252 15.13 -25.57 -4.47
C LEU A 252 14.40 -26.12 -3.25
N THR A 253 14.78 -27.31 -2.80
CA THR A 253 14.17 -27.92 -1.62
C THR A 253 14.50 -27.12 -0.36
N ALA A 254 15.76 -26.68 -0.21
CA ALA A 254 16.15 -25.77 0.86
C ALA A 254 15.46 -24.41 0.74
N TYR A 255 15.38 -23.85 -0.47
CA TYR A 255 14.69 -22.59 -0.73
C TYR A 255 13.23 -22.62 -0.29
N ARG A 256 12.47 -23.62 -0.76
CA ARG A 256 11.08 -23.79 -0.36
C ARG A 256 10.95 -24.01 1.14
N ARG A 257 11.88 -24.73 1.77
CA ARG A 257 11.87 -25.00 3.21
C ARG A 257 12.13 -23.76 4.05
N ASP A 258 13.14 -22.97 3.70
CA ASP A 258 13.69 -21.93 4.58
C ASP A 258 13.14 -20.53 4.27
N TYR A 259 12.70 -20.28 3.04
CA TYR A 259 12.28 -18.95 2.59
C TYR A 259 10.77 -18.83 2.36
N ILE A 260 10.12 -19.88 1.84
CA ILE A 260 8.76 -19.79 1.30
C ILE A 260 7.72 -20.37 2.25
N GLY A 261 6.71 -19.58 2.59
CA GLY A 261 5.41 -20.05 3.07
C GLY A 261 4.42 -19.99 1.92
N TYR A 262 3.56 -21.00 1.77
CA TYR A 262 2.59 -21.01 0.67
C TYR A 262 1.18 -21.22 1.19
N ILE A 263 0.27 -20.37 0.74
CA ILE A 263 -1.16 -20.38 1.05
C ILE A 263 -1.88 -20.66 -0.27
N PHE A 264 -2.46 -21.86 -0.41
CA PHE A 264 -3.16 -22.29 -1.60
C PHE A 264 -4.64 -21.90 -1.58
N GLN A 265 -5.23 -21.66 -2.75
CA GLN A 265 -6.66 -21.43 -2.94
C GLN A 265 -7.55 -22.58 -2.42
N SER A 266 -7.11 -23.83 -2.59
CA SER A 266 -7.86 -25.03 -2.17
C SER A 266 -7.38 -25.63 -0.84
N TYR A 267 -6.73 -24.84 0.01
CA TYR A 267 -6.19 -25.19 1.35
C TYR A 267 -5.08 -26.26 1.37
N ASN A 268 -5.15 -27.28 0.51
CA ASN A 268 -4.22 -28.41 0.38
C ASN A 268 -3.86 -29.07 1.72
N LEU A 269 -4.83 -29.22 2.62
CA LEU A 269 -4.67 -29.89 3.91
C LEU A 269 -4.67 -31.41 3.76
N MET A 270 -3.95 -32.09 4.65
CA MET A 270 -4.00 -33.55 4.77
C MET A 270 -5.28 -33.95 5.51
N PRO A 271 -6.23 -34.65 4.86
CA PRO A 271 -7.57 -34.87 5.41
C PRO A 271 -7.60 -35.81 6.63
N ASN A 272 -6.57 -36.65 6.77
CA ASN A 272 -6.45 -37.64 7.85
C ASN A 272 -5.65 -37.12 9.06
N LEU A 273 -5.20 -35.87 9.02
CA LEU A 273 -4.53 -35.20 10.12
C LEU A 273 -5.45 -34.12 10.68
N THR A 274 -5.40 -33.90 12.00
CA THR A 274 -6.05 -32.77 12.66
C THR A 274 -5.43 -31.44 12.21
N ALA A 275 -6.05 -30.32 12.58
CA ALA A 275 -5.50 -28.99 12.30
C ALA A 275 -4.10 -28.82 12.89
N LEU A 276 -3.88 -29.27 14.13
CA LEU A 276 -2.58 -29.24 14.78
C LEU A 276 -1.56 -30.14 14.07
N GLU A 277 -1.92 -31.39 13.79
CA GLU A 277 -1.04 -32.36 13.11
C GLU A 277 -0.64 -31.88 11.70
N ASN A 278 -1.54 -31.20 10.98
CA ASN A 278 -1.24 -30.58 9.69
C ASN A 278 -0.11 -29.54 9.78
N VAL A 279 -0.06 -28.80 10.89
CA VAL A 279 0.95 -27.78 11.17
C VAL A 279 2.24 -28.42 11.69
N GLU A 280 2.13 -29.38 12.62
CA GLU A 280 3.26 -30.15 13.16
C GLU A 280 4.06 -30.85 12.07
N PHE A 281 3.37 -31.50 11.12
CA PHE A 281 4.03 -32.16 10.00
C PHE A 281 4.96 -31.22 9.22
N ILE A 282 4.60 -29.95 9.09
CA ILE A 282 5.45 -28.95 8.43
C ILE A 282 6.55 -28.44 9.36
N ALA A 283 6.25 -28.27 10.65
CA ALA A 283 7.22 -27.85 11.66
C ALA A 283 8.41 -28.84 11.75
N GLU A 284 8.15 -30.15 11.64
CA GLU A 284 9.18 -31.20 11.67
C GLU A 284 10.16 -31.14 10.48
N LEU A 285 9.80 -30.45 9.40
CA LEU A 285 10.63 -30.35 8.19
C LEU A 285 11.62 -29.19 8.22
N VAL A 286 11.53 -28.29 9.21
CA VAL A 286 12.34 -27.07 9.32
C VAL A 286 13.18 -27.06 10.61
N SER A 287 14.32 -26.38 10.58
CA SER A 287 15.28 -26.40 11.69
C SER A 287 14.89 -25.51 12.87
N ASN A 288 14.10 -24.45 12.64
CA ASN A 288 13.71 -23.47 13.67
C ASN A 288 12.24 -23.06 13.51
N PRO A 289 11.29 -24.00 13.66
CA PRO A 289 9.88 -23.69 13.57
C PRO A 289 9.41 -22.84 14.76
N MET A 290 8.33 -22.12 14.55
CA MET A 290 7.40 -21.71 15.62
C MET A 290 6.75 -22.97 16.22
N SER A 291 6.28 -22.94 17.47
CA SER A 291 5.49 -24.07 17.96
C SER A 291 4.17 -24.18 17.18
N SER A 292 3.71 -25.41 16.93
CA SER A 292 2.49 -25.64 16.16
C SER A 292 1.26 -25.08 16.87
N GLU A 293 1.23 -25.14 18.20
CA GLU A 293 0.18 -24.55 19.03
C GLU A 293 0.18 -23.03 18.93
N GLU A 294 1.36 -22.40 18.94
CA GLU A 294 1.50 -20.96 18.75
C GLU A 294 0.97 -20.56 17.36
N ALA A 295 1.31 -21.31 16.31
CA ALA A 295 0.82 -21.05 14.96
C ALA A 295 -0.72 -21.19 14.86
N ILE A 296 -1.30 -22.21 15.49
CA ILE A 296 -2.76 -22.42 15.57
C ILE A 296 -3.46 -21.32 16.37
N GLU A 297 -2.87 -20.88 17.48
CA GLU A 297 -3.41 -19.80 18.31
C GLU A 297 -3.39 -18.46 17.57
N LYS A 298 -2.31 -18.15 16.82
CA LYS A 298 -2.20 -16.93 16.01
C LYS A 298 -3.26 -16.81 14.94
N VAL A 299 -3.76 -17.94 14.43
CA VAL A 299 -4.86 -17.96 13.46
C VAL A 299 -6.23 -18.14 14.12
N GLY A 300 -6.32 -18.01 15.46
CA GLY A 300 -7.57 -18.06 16.20
C GLY A 300 -8.25 -19.43 16.21
N LEU A 301 -7.48 -20.53 16.11
CA LEU A 301 -8.01 -21.89 15.99
C LEU A 301 -7.67 -22.80 17.19
N LYS A 302 -7.30 -22.22 18.34
CA LYS A 302 -6.94 -22.96 19.55
C LYS A 302 -7.98 -24.02 19.94
N ASP A 303 -9.26 -23.64 19.98
CA ASP A 303 -10.37 -24.55 20.34
C ASP A 303 -10.75 -25.55 19.24
N ARG A 304 -10.04 -25.51 18.11
CA ARG A 304 -10.26 -26.36 16.93
C ARG A 304 -8.99 -27.12 16.52
N ALA A 305 -7.97 -27.14 17.36
CA ALA A 305 -6.68 -27.77 17.08
C ALA A 305 -6.84 -29.27 16.76
N ASP A 306 -7.73 -29.97 17.46
CA ASP A 306 -7.97 -31.41 17.30
C ASP A 306 -9.00 -31.76 16.21
N ASN A 307 -9.54 -30.77 15.49
CA ASN A 307 -10.51 -31.02 14.43
C ASN A 307 -9.81 -31.49 13.15
N TYR A 308 -10.39 -32.49 12.49
CA TYR A 308 -10.02 -32.87 11.11
C TYR A 308 -10.57 -31.84 10.10
N PRO A 309 -9.92 -31.65 8.92
CA PRO A 309 -10.40 -30.73 7.89
C PRO A 309 -11.88 -30.91 7.51
N GLY A 310 -12.36 -32.15 7.44
CA GLY A 310 -13.78 -32.44 7.16
C GLY A 310 -14.78 -31.95 8.22
N GLN A 311 -14.30 -31.52 9.40
CA GLN A 311 -15.09 -30.98 10.50
C GLN A 311 -14.98 -29.45 10.62
N MET A 312 -14.30 -28.78 9.68
CA MET A 312 -13.99 -27.36 9.72
C MET A 312 -14.65 -26.62 8.54
N SER A 313 -15.05 -25.37 8.77
CA SER A 313 -15.52 -24.48 7.69
C SER A 313 -14.39 -24.14 6.72
N GLY A 314 -14.72 -23.64 5.52
CA GLY A 314 -13.70 -23.21 4.55
C GLY A 314 -12.74 -22.17 5.10
N GLY A 315 -13.24 -21.16 5.84
CA GLY A 315 -12.40 -20.17 6.50
C GLY A 315 -11.49 -20.74 7.58
N GLN A 316 -11.99 -21.70 8.36
CA GLN A 316 -11.18 -22.40 9.33
C GLN A 316 -10.07 -23.21 8.64
N GLN A 317 -10.37 -23.94 7.57
CA GLN A 317 -9.37 -24.67 6.79
C GLN A 317 -8.33 -23.72 6.15
N GLN A 318 -8.76 -22.57 5.64
CA GLN A 318 -7.87 -21.54 5.13
C GLN A 318 -6.93 -21.01 6.22
N ARG A 319 -7.44 -20.78 7.44
CA ARG A 319 -6.64 -20.37 8.59
C ARG A 319 -5.65 -21.46 9.03
N VAL A 320 -5.99 -22.75 8.93
CA VAL A 320 -5.01 -23.85 9.12
C VAL A 320 -3.92 -23.80 8.03
N SER A 321 -4.28 -23.53 6.77
CA SER A 321 -3.31 -23.35 5.67
C SER A 321 -2.35 -22.18 5.96
N ILE A 322 -2.86 -21.07 6.51
CA ILE A 322 -2.04 -19.96 6.98
C ILE A 322 -1.11 -20.39 8.13
N ALA A 323 -1.61 -21.12 9.12
CA ALA A 323 -0.82 -21.65 10.23
C ALA A 323 0.37 -22.52 9.72
N ARG A 324 0.11 -23.38 8.72
CA ARG A 324 1.15 -24.18 8.05
C ARG A 324 2.20 -23.34 7.33
N ALA A 325 1.81 -22.20 6.77
CA ALA A 325 2.75 -21.29 6.12
C ALA A 325 3.64 -20.59 7.16
N ILE A 326 3.06 -20.05 8.25
CA ILE A 326 3.78 -19.25 9.24
C ILE A 326 4.61 -20.07 10.21
N VAL A 327 4.27 -21.34 10.46
CA VAL A 327 5.01 -22.19 11.42
C VAL A 327 6.49 -22.30 11.05
N LYS A 328 6.81 -22.16 9.76
CA LYS A 328 8.17 -22.20 9.23
C LYS A 328 8.99 -20.93 9.47
N ARG A 329 8.35 -19.84 9.91
CA ARG A 329 8.93 -18.48 9.94
C ARG A 329 9.50 -18.06 8.56
N PRO A 330 8.68 -18.11 7.51
CA PRO A 330 9.16 -17.84 6.15
C PRO A 330 9.59 -16.38 5.99
N LYS A 331 10.47 -16.13 5.02
CA LYS A 331 10.82 -14.77 4.58
C LYS A 331 9.76 -14.17 3.66
N LEU A 332 9.12 -15.02 2.85
CA LEU A 332 8.10 -14.66 1.89
C LEU A 332 6.92 -15.63 1.98
N ILE A 333 5.73 -15.09 2.18
CA ILE A 333 4.48 -15.82 2.04
C ILE A 333 3.90 -15.55 0.65
N LEU A 334 3.59 -16.62 -0.07
CA LEU A 334 2.90 -16.58 -1.35
C LEU A 334 1.45 -17.01 -1.13
N ALA A 335 0.50 -16.17 -1.51
CA ALA A 335 -0.92 -16.44 -1.34
C ALA A 335 -1.66 -16.44 -2.67
N ASP A 336 -2.13 -17.60 -3.11
CA ASP A 336 -2.90 -17.78 -4.35
C ASP A 336 -4.39 -17.72 -4.06
N GLU A 337 -5.02 -16.59 -4.36
CA GLU A 337 -6.46 -16.36 -4.18
C GLU A 337 -7.03 -16.89 -2.85
N PRO A 338 -6.46 -16.51 -1.68
CA PRO A 338 -6.76 -17.14 -0.39
C PRO A 338 -8.20 -16.94 0.10
N THR A 339 -8.98 -16.09 -0.56
CA THR A 339 -10.37 -15.77 -0.22
C THR A 339 -11.37 -16.14 -1.31
N ALA A 340 -10.93 -16.68 -2.45
CA ALA A 340 -11.82 -16.90 -3.61
C ALA A 340 -12.95 -17.91 -3.35
N ALA A 341 -12.80 -18.81 -2.38
CA ALA A 341 -13.80 -19.81 -2.02
C ALA A 341 -14.60 -19.46 -0.75
N LEU A 342 -14.48 -18.24 -0.23
CA LEU A 342 -15.03 -17.83 1.06
C LEU A 342 -16.11 -16.77 0.90
N ASP A 343 -17.07 -16.75 1.83
CA ASP A 343 -18.01 -15.63 1.94
C ASP A 343 -17.31 -14.36 2.44
N TYR A 344 -18.00 -13.23 2.36
CA TYR A 344 -17.46 -11.92 2.73
C TYR A 344 -16.95 -11.86 4.18
N ALA A 345 -17.76 -12.23 5.16
CA ALA A 345 -17.38 -12.13 6.57
C ALA A 345 -16.16 -13.02 6.87
N THR A 346 -16.18 -14.24 6.34
CA THR A 346 -15.06 -15.17 6.48
C THR A 346 -13.79 -14.68 5.77
N SER A 347 -13.93 -14.01 4.62
CA SER A 347 -12.80 -13.41 3.89
C SER A 347 -12.12 -12.31 4.69
N ILE A 348 -12.90 -11.44 5.36
CA ILE A 348 -12.37 -10.39 6.24
C ILE A 348 -11.59 -11.00 7.40
N GLU A 349 -12.09 -12.08 8.03
CA GLU A 349 -11.36 -12.78 9.10
C GLU A 349 -10.01 -13.33 8.60
N VAL A 350 -9.98 -13.97 7.42
CA VAL A 350 -8.75 -14.51 6.82
C VAL A 350 -7.75 -13.39 6.47
N LEU A 351 -8.23 -12.30 5.87
CA LEU A 351 -7.40 -11.15 5.52
C LEU A 351 -6.85 -10.44 6.75
N SER A 352 -7.64 -10.36 7.84
CA SER A 352 -7.19 -9.79 9.12
C SER A 352 -6.01 -10.57 9.69
N VAL A 353 -6.06 -11.91 9.61
CA VAL A 353 -4.94 -12.77 10.04
C VAL A 353 -3.69 -12.51 9.19
N ILE A 354 -3.82 -12.38 7.87
CA ILE A 354 -2.69 -12.07 6.98
C ILE A 354 -2.12 -10.69 7.30
N GLU A 355 -2.98 -9.69 7.53
CA GLU A 355 -2.58 -8.34 7.91
C GLU A 355 -1.77 -8.35 9.22
N ASP A 356 -2.23 -9.07 10.24
CA ASP A 356 -1.54 -9.20 11.52
C ASP A 356 -0.20 -9.92 11.39
N ILE A 357 -0.09 -10.88 10.46
CA ILE A 357 1.18 -11.57 10.15
C ILE A 357 2.20 -10.58 9.58
N VAL A 358 1.78 -9.74 8.63
CA VAL A 358 2.66 -8.71 8.04
C VAL A 358 3.10 -7.71 9.12
N LYS A 359 2.13 -7.12 9.83
CA LYS A 359 2.37 -6.03 10.79
C LYS A 359 3.21 -6.46 11.99
N ASN A 360 2.91 -7.61 12.59
CA ASN A 360 3.54 -8.00 13.85
C ASN A 360 4.81 -8.85 13.68
N TYR A 361 5.00 -9.50 12.53
CA TYR A 361 6.13 -10.42 12.32
C TYR A 361 7.10 -9.95 11.24
N GLY A 362 6.81 -8.84 10.55
CA GLY A 362 7.64 -8.36 9.44
C GLY A 362 7.76 -9.39 8.33
N THR A 363 6.72 -10.19 8.08
CA THR A 363 6.77 -11.19 7.00
C THR A 363 6.32 -10.52 5.70
N THR A 364 7.12 -10.64 4.64
CA THR A 364 6.70 -10.17 3.32
C THR A 364 5.62 -11.10 2.77
N VAL A 365 4.55 -10.53 2.22
CA VAL A 365 3.46 -11.28 1.59
C VAL A 365 3.33 -10.84 0.14
N LEU A 366 3.33 -11.80 -0.78
CA LEU A 366 2.93 -11.62 -2.17
C LEU A 366 1.62 -12.36 -2.40
N MET A 367 0.54 -11.63 -2.61
CA MET A 367 -0.78 -12.20 -2.86
C MET A 367 -1.19 -12.00 -4.31
N VAL A 368 -1.68 -13.06 -4.93
CA VAL A 368 -2.37 -13.00 -6.22
C VAL A 368 -3.87 -13.00 -5.96
N THR A 369 -4.59 -12.06 -6.58
CA THR A 369 -6.05 -12.02 -6.53
C THR A 369 -6.63 -11.35 -7.78
N HIS A 370 -7.90 -11.62 -8.05
CA HIS A 370 -8.71 -10.88 -9.02
C HIS A 370 -9.62 -9.83 -8.34
N ASN A 371 -9.72 -9.84 -7.01
CA ASN A 371 -10.52 -8.87 -6.27
C ASN A 371 -9.73 -7.56 -6.06
N ALA A 372 -10.21 -6.49 -6.69
CA ALA A 372 -9.59 -5.17 -6.61
C ALA A 372 -9.70 -4.52 -5.21
N GLU A 373 -10.72 -4.87 -4.42
CA GLU A 373 -10.89 -4.33 -3.06
C GLU A 373 -9.77 -4.77 -2.14
N ILE A 374 -9.31 -6.02 -2.25
CA ILE A 374 -8.18 -6.53 -1.46
C ILE A 374 -6.89 -5.72 -1.74
N ALA A 375 -6.76 -5.15 -2.92
CA ALA A 375 -5.59 -4.34 -3.27
C ALA A 375 -5.48 -3.04 -2.46
N LYS A 376 -6.57 -2.56 -1.85
CA LYS A 376 -6.55 -1.41 -0.93
C LYS A 376 -5.77 -1.70 0.35
N MET A 377 -5.65 -2.97 0.76
CA MET A 377 -4.83 -3.37 1.91
C MET A 377 -3.33 -3.50 1.58
N ALA A 378 -2.96 -3.54 0.30
CA ALA A 378 -1.58 -3.77 -0.10
C ALA A 378 -0.75 -2.50 0.11
N ASN A 379 0.52 -2.64 0.46
CA ASN A 379 1.51 -1.56 0.37
C ASN A 379 1.84 -1.24 -1.10
N ARG A 380 1.83 -2.25 -1.97
CA ARG A 380 2.04 -2.09 -3.42
C ARG A 380 1.11 -2.98 -4.22
N VAL A 381 0.59 -2.44 -5.30
CA VAL A 381 -0.28 -3.14 -6.24
C VAL A 381 0.41 -3.23 -7.59
N VAL A 382 0.69 -4.46 -8.02
CA VAL A 382 1.30 -4.77 -9.32
C VAL A 382 0.20 -5.25 -10.26
N LYS A 383 -0.09 -4.49 -11.31
CA LYS A 383 -1.06 -4.92 -12.34
C LYS A 383 -0.33 -5.66 -13.45
N LEU A 384 -0.66 -6.93 -13.64
CA LEU A 384 -0.20 -7.75 -14.77
C LEU A 384 -1.21 -7.76 -15.89
N ARG A 385 -0.73 -7.50 -17.12
CA ARG A 385 -1.54 -7.58 -18.35
C ARG A 385 -0.77 -8.33 -19.43
N SER A 386 -1.38 -9.38 -19.97
CA SER A 386 -0.86 -10.15 -21.10
C SER A 386 0.61 -10.61 -20.95
N GLY A 387 1.02 -10.98 -19.73
CA GLY A 387 2.37 -11.45 -19.42
C GLY A 387 3.40 -10.37 -19.09
N LYS A 388 2.99 -9.10 -18.93
CA LYS A 388 3.86 -7.97 -18.58
C LYS A 388 3.34 -7.22 -17.36
N VAL A 389 4.25 -6.55 -16.64
CA VAL A 389 3.88 -5.54 -15.65
C VAL A 389 3.34 -4.32 -16.41
N ALA A 390 2.06 -4.04 -16.22
CA ALA A 390 1.38 -2.89 -16.83
C ALA A 390 1.54 -1.64 -15.96
N SER A 391 1.46 -1.78 -14.64
CA SER A 391 1.76 -0.71 -13.69
C SER A 391 2.12 -1.29 -12.32
N ILE A 392 2.86 -0.50 -11.55
CA ILE A 392 3.12 -0.72 -10.13
C ILE A 392 2.66 0.54 -9.43
N LYS A 393 1.73 0.41 -8.49
CA LYS A 393 1.26 1.52 -7.65
C LYS A 393 1.70 1.28 -6.22
N ARG A 394 2.37 2.26 -5.61
CA ARG A 394 2.54 2.31 -4.15
C ARG A 394 1.23 2.78 -3.53
N ASN A 395 0.90 2.22 -2.38
CA ASN A 395 -0.20 2.65 -1.55
C ASN A 395 0.39 3.13 -0.22
N LEU A 396 0.35 4.45 -0.03
CA LEU A 396 0.86 5.07 1.18
C LEU A 396 -0.04 4.80 2.38
N TYR A 397 -1.33 4.52 2.16
CA TYR A 397 -2.31 4.34 3.22
C TYR A 397 -3.07 3.03 3.03
N PRO A 398 -2.45 1.86 3.32
CA PRO A 398 -3.12 0.58 3.22
C PRO A 398 -4.31 0.50 4.18
N ALA A 399 -5.48 0.17 3.64
CA ALA A 399 -6.69 -0.08 4.40
C ALA A 399 -6.53 -1.32 5.31
N ARG A 400 -7.22 -1.32 6.44
CA ARG A 400 -7.36 -2.50 7.30
C ARG A 400 -8.22 -3.55 6.60
N ALA A 401 -8.04 -4.82 6.93
CA ALA A 401 -8.91 -5.88 6.43
C ALA A 401 -10.40 -5.60 6.71
N THR A 402 -10.69 -5.04 7.89
CA THR A 402 -12.06 -4.73 8.35
C THR A 402 -12.72 -3.54 7.64
N GLU A 403 -11.97 -2.78 6.84
CA GLU A 403 -12.44 -1.59 6.13
C GLU A 403 -12.84 -1.89 4.68
N LEU A 404 -12.53 -3.09 4.19
CA LEU A 404 -12.90 -3.49 2.84
C LEU A 404 -14.41 -3.60 2.69
N VAL A 405 -14.92 -3.17 1.55
CA VAL A 405 -16.35 -3.26 1.19
C VAL A 405 -16.45 -3.99 -0.14
N TRP A 406 -17.21 -5.08 -0.21
CA TRP A 406 -17.31 -5.94 -1.38
C TRP A 406 -18.61 -5.75 -2.16
#